data_AF-A0AAJ3NZI3-F1
#
_entry.id   AF-A0AAJ3NZI3-F1
#
_cell.length_a   1.000
_cell.length_b   1.000
_cell.length_c   1.000
_cell.angle_alpha   90.00
_cell.angle_beta   90.00
_cell.angle_gamma   90.00
#
_symmetry.space_group_name_H-M   'P 1'
#
loop_
_entity.id
_entity.type
_entity.pdbx_description
1 polymer ?
#
loop_
_entity_poly.entity_id
_entity_poly.type
_entity_poly.pdbx_seq_one_letter_code
_entity_poly.pdbx_strand_id
1 'polypeptide(L)'
;MKTIKPESIALFCLSSGDINLAKYLAEMLPMTCFVGEDWQQGFLSFKGGAVQSLSDAYTDYSVLLLIAENRVSIPENFSHPDGATVIVITRHNARLLAGSAGGAVALIHYLNEICQRSENIANDAFCQTFTQGNRTISQHRLRS
;
A
#
# COMPACT_ATOMS: atom_id res chain seq x y z
N MET A 1 22.83 1.75 16.60
CA MET A 1 21.89 1.23 15.58
C MET A 1 20.52 1.15 16.21
N LYS A 2 19.54 1.92 15.72
CA LYS A 2 18.14 1.76 16.14
C LYS A 2 17.56 0.58 15.36
N THR A 3 17.39 -0.55 16.03
CA THR A 3 16.61 -1.68 15.50
C THR A 3 15.17 -1.22 15.38
N ILE A 4 14.65 -1.19 14.15
CA ILE A 4 13.25 -0.89 13.87
C ILE A 4 12.41 -1.94 14.60
N LYS A 5 11.62 -1.53 15.60
CA LYS A 5 10.66 -2.42 16.24
C LYS A 5 9.49 -2.63 15.27
N PRO A 6 9.05 -3.87 15.00
CA PRO A 6 7.95 -4.15 14.09
C PRO A 6 6.61 -3.54 14.55
N GLU A 7 6.47 -3.19 15.83
CA GLU A 7 5.28 -2.56 16.42
C GLU A 7 5.16 -1.04 16.13
N SER A 8 6.05 -0.48 15.32
CA SER A 8 6.17 0.95 15.07
C SER A 8 6.08 1.28 13.57
N ILE A 9 5.19 0.57 12.86
CA ILE A 9 4.88 0.78 11.44
C ILE A 9 3.49 1.40 11.32
N ALA A 10 3.40 2.53 10.62
CA ALA A 10 2.13 3.12 10.22
C ALA A 10 1.99 3.12 8.70
N LEU A 11 0.79 2.81 8.20
CA LEU A 11 0.47 2.79 6.78
C LEU A 11 -0.61 3.82 6.46
N PHE A 12 -0.38 4.65 5.45
CA PHE A 12 -1.28 5.69 5.00
C PHE A 12 -1.76 5.39 3.58
N CYS A 13 -3.06 5.18 3.40
CA CYS A 13 -3.67 5.02 2.08
C CYS A 13 -4.14 6.39 1.57
N LEU A 14 -3.38 6.98 0.65
CA LEU A 14 -3.64 8.33 0.15
C LEU A 14 -4.62 8.37 -1.05
N SER A 15 -4.90 7.22 -1.67
CA SER A 15 -5.92 7.06 -2.72
C SER A 15 -6.89 5.93 -2.36
N SER A 16 -8.13 6.03 -2.85
CA SER A 16 -9.17 5.00 -2.70
C SER A 16 -8.84 3.70 -3.45
N GLY A 17 -8.01 3.78 -4.49
CA GLY A 17 -7.69 2.65 -5.37
C GLY A 17 -6.96 1.48 -4.70
N ASP A 18 -6.34 1.72 -3.53
CA ASP A 18 -5.37 0.79 -2.98
C ASP A 18 -5.71 0.27 -1.56
N ILE A 19 -6.96 0.43 -1.11
CA ILE A 19 -7.42 -0.05 0.22
C ILE A 19 -7.24 -1.57 0.36
N ASN A 20 -7.40 -2.33 -0.74
CA ASN A 20 -7.20 -3.78 -0.73
C ASN A 20 -5.73 -4.17 -0.47
N LEU A 21 -4.79 -3.40 -1.01
CA LEU A 21 -3.37 -3.59 -0.74
C LEU A 21 -3.05 -3.26 0.73
N ALA A 22 -3.63 -2.18 1.26
CA ALA A 22 -3.50 -1.82 2.68
C ALA A 22 -4.01 -2.95 3.60
N LYS A 23 -5.18 -3.54 3.30
CA LYS A 23 -5.72 -4.68 4.06
C LYS A 23 -4.82 -5.90 3.99
N TYR A 24 -4.38 -6.27 2.79
CA TYR A 24 -3.48 -7.40 2.61
C TYR A 24 -2.17 -7.22 3.39
N LEU A 25 -1.61 -6.01 3.38
CA LEU A 25 -0.40 -5.69 4.15
C LEU A 25 -0.65 -5.76 5.66
N ALA A 26 -1.78 -5.25 6.14
CA ALA A 26 -2.15 -5.27 7.56
C ALA A 26 -2.38 -6.69 8.11
N GLU A 27 -2.77 -7.65 7.26
CA GLU A 27 -2.86 -9.06 7.65
C GLU A 27 -1.48 -9.73 7.79
N MET A 28 -0.48 -9.24 7.06
CA MET A 28 0.85 -9.85 6.98
C MET A 28 1.86 -9.24 7.96
N LEU A 29 1.66 -7.98 8.33
CA LEU A 29 2.58 -7.23 9.19
C LEU A 29 1.78 -6.47 10.27
N PRO A 30 2.24 -6.49 11.54
CA PRO A 30 1.63 -5.66 12.57
C PRO A 30 1.88 -4.18 12.24
N MET A 31 0.80 -3.46 11.90
CA MET A 31 0.88 -2.04 11.58
C MET A 31 -0.43 -1.33 11.89
N THR A 32 -0.35 -0.01 12.07
CA THR A 32 -1.52 0.85 12.18
C THR A 32 -1.85 1.46 10.82
N CYS A 33 -3.05 1.23 10.30
CA CYS A 33 -3.48 1.75 9.01
C CYS A 33 -4.35 3.00 9.17
N PHE A 34 -4.08 4.02 8.36
CA PHE A 34 -4.76 5.30 8.29
C PHE A 34 -5.31 5.53 6.88
N VAL A 35 -6.54 6.03 6.79
CA VAL A 35 -7.26 6.29 5.54
C VAL A 35 -8.04 7.60 5.59
N GLY A 36 -8.46 8.09 4.42
CA GLY A 36 -9.46 9.16 4.33
C GLY A 36 -10.79 8.75 4.96
N GLU A 37 -11.54 9.73 5.46
CA GLU A 37 -12.81 9.51 6.18
C GLU A 37 -13.82 8.69 5.38
N ASP A 38 -13.84 8.85 4.05
CA ASP A 38 -14.76 8.17 3.15
C ASP A 38 -14.49 6.65 2.98
N TRP A 39 -13.37 6.15 3.52
CA TRP A 39 -12.87 4.80 3.25
C TRP A 39 -12.55 3.99 4.52
N GLN A 40 -13.14 4.36 5.66
CA GLN A 40 -12.93 3.71 6.95
C GLN A 40 -13.46 2.26 6.96
N GLN A 41 -12.64 1.33 6.48
CA GLN A 41 -12.93 -0.11 6.45
C GLN A 41 -12.22 -0.84 7.60
N GLY A 42 -12.35 -0.33 8.83
CA GLY A 42 -11.64 -0.82 10.02
C GLY A 42 -10.29 -0.15 10.27
N PHE A 43 -9.94 0.86 9.47
CA PHE A 43 -8.74 1.69 9.61
C PHE A 43 -9.03 3.03 10.27
N LEU A 44 -8.00 3.68 10.82
CA LEU A 44 -8.12 4.98 11.48
C LEU A 44 -8.31 6.08 10.42
N SER A 45 -9.10 7.12 10.73
CA SER A 45 -9.15 8.31 9.87
C SER A 45 -7.90 9.16 10.03
N PHE A 46 -7.63 9.99 9.02
CA PHE A 46 -6.73 11.11 9.16
C PHE A 46 -7.29 12.15 10.15
N LYS A 47 -6.61 12.34 11.29
CA LYS A 47 -6.81 13.47 12.19
C LYS A 47 -6.26 14.76 11.57
N GLY A 48 -7.14 15.73 11.29
CA GLY A 48 -6.74 17.03 10.73
C GLY A 48 -6.26 16.96 9.27
N GLY A 49 -6.59 15.89 8.55
CA GLY A 49 -6.16 15.65 7.17
C GLY A 49 -4.82 14.90 7.06
N ALA A 50 -4.49 14.47 5.84
CA ALA A 50 -3.35 13.56 5.58
C ALA A 50 -2.00 14.13 6.07
N VAL A 51 -1.76 15.42 5.83
CA VAL A 51 -0.49 16.10 6.20
C VAL A 51 -0.32 16.12 7.72
N GLN A 52 -1.36 16.51 8.47
CA GLN A 52 -1.29 16.57 9.93
C GLN A 52 -1.14 15.17 10.54
N SER A 53 -1.92 14.20 10.07
CA SER A 53 -1.83 12.82 10.58
C SER A 53 -0.47 12.18 10.32
N LEU A 54 0.13 12.45 9.16
CA LEU A 54 1.50 12.03 8.87
C LEU A 54 2.50 12.70 9.81
N SER A 55 2.34 14.01 10.04
CA SER A 55 3.17 14.76 10.98
C SER A 55 3.13 14.17 12.39
N ASP A 56 1.93 13.87 12.89
CA ASP A 56 1.73 13.29 14.23
C ASP A 56 2.35 11.89 14.30
N ALA A 57 2.15 11.08 13.26
CA ALA A 57 2.64 9.71 13.21
C ALA A 57 4.17 9.60 13.25
N TYR A 58 4.92 10.61 12.80
CA TYR A 58 6.39 10.59 12.99
C TYR A 58 6.84 10.53 14.45
N THR A 59 5.99 10.95 15.39
CA THR A 59 6.31 10.92 16.83
C THR A 59 6.16 9.52 17.40
N ASP A 60 5.20 8.76 16.87
CA ASP A 60 4.79 7.45 17.42
C ASP A 60 5.35 6.27 16.61
N TYR A 61 5.69 6.49 15.34
CA TYR A 61 6.08 5.45 14.39
C TYR A 61 7.48 5.67 13.82
N SER A 62 8.25 4.58 13.76
CA SER A 62 9.61 4.57 13.22
C SER A 62 9.63 4.36 11.70
N VAL A 63 8.58 3.75 11.16
CA VAL A 63 8.40 3.49 9.73
C VAL A 63 7.03 3.94 9.27
N LEU A 64 7.00 4.70 8.18
CA LEU A 64 5.80 5.16 7.53
C LEU A 64 5.73 4.58 6.12
N LEU A 65 4.66 3.86 5.83
CA LEU A 65 4.33 3.32 4.52
C LEU A 65 3.27 4.21 3.88
N LEU A 66 3.54 4.76 2.71
CA LEU A 66 2.60 5.60 1.98
C LEU A 66 2.14 4.85 0.74
N ILE A 67 0.87 4.45 0.69
CA ILE A 67 0.29 3.91 -0.55
C ILE A 67 -0.27 5.07 -1.37
N ALA A 68 0.23 5.22 -2.60
CA ALA A 68 -0.15 6.30 -3.47
C ALA A 68 -0.18 5.86 -4.95
N GLU A 69 -1.13 6.39 -5.73
CA GLU A 69 -1.13 6.23 -7.18
C GLU A 69 0.11 6.86 -7.80
N ASN A 70 0.53 6.35 -8.97
CA ASN A 70 1.79 6.66 -9.68
C ASN A 70 1.97 8.15 -10.11
N ARG A 71 1.13 9.07 -9.62
CA ARG A 71 1.19 10.52 -9.87
C ARG A 71 0.73 11.37 -8.69
N VAL A 72 0.47 10.80 -7.52
CA VAL A 72 0.28 11.63 -6.33
C VAL A 72 1.65 12.21 -6.01
N SER A 73 1.81 13.49 -6.31
CA SER A 73 2.95 14.28 -5.85
C SER A 73 2.96 14.18 -4.35
N ILE A 74 3.82 13.33 -3.80
CA ILE A 74 4.11 13.39 -2.37
C ILE A 74 4.67 14.79 -2.17
N PRO A 75 4.00 15.65 -1.39
CA PRO A 75 4.42 17.02 -1.18
C PRO A 75 5.91 17.08 -0.87
N GLU A 76 6.71 17.69 -1.76
CA GLU A 76 8.16 17.86 -1.56
C GLU A 76 8.48 18.64 -0.27
N ASN A 77 7.49 19.36 0.27
CA ASN A 77 7.54 20.10 1.53
C ASN A 77 7.33 19.25 2.80
N PHE A 78 7.30 17.92 2.70
CA PHE A 78 7.31 17.11 3.91
C PHE A 78 8.67 17.24 4.61
N SER A 79 8.68 17.96 5.73
CA SER A 79 9.78 17.94 6.68
C SER A 79 9.84 16.54 7.30
N HIS A 80 10.76 15.71 6.80
CA HIS A 80 10.99 14.39 7.34
C HIS A 80 11.82 14.55 8.63
N PRO A 81 11.29 14.23 9.81
CA PRO A 81 12.07 14.31 11.04
C PRO A 81 13.21 13.30 10.99
N ASP A 82 14.38 13.71 11.49
CA ASP A 82 15.59 12.90 11.47
C ASP A 82 15.38 11.54 12.12
N GLY A 83 15.53 10.48 11.31
CA GLY A 83 15.54 9.09 11.76
C GLY A 83 14.28 8.26 11.52
N ALA A 84 13.19 8.84 11.00
CA ALA A 84 12.06 8.07 10.50
C ALA A 84 12.34 7.53 9.09
N THR A 85 11.89 6.30 8.81
CA THR A 85 11.99 5.70 7.47
C THR A 85 10.65 5.84 6.77
N VAL A 86 10.62 6.51 5.63
CA VAL A 86 9.41 6.69 4.82
C VAL A 86 9.57 5.90 3.53
N ILE A 87 8.66 4.95 3.31
CA ILE A 87 8.62 4.09 2.12
C ILE A 87 7.32 4.38 1.39
N VAL A 88 7.42 4.57 0.08
CA VAL A 88 6.30 4.82 -0.80
C VAL A 88 6.02 3.55 -1.57
N ILE A 89 4.79 3.08 -1.50
CA ILE A 89 4.27 1.94 -2.21
C ILE A 89 3.38 2.48 -3.32
N THR A 90 3.79 2.25 -4.55
CA THR A 90 2.95 2.44 -5.73
C THR A 90 2.42 1.09 -6.19
N ARG A 91 1.55 1.09 -7.20
CA ARG A 91 1.01 -0.14 -7.80
C ARG A 91 2.07 -1.20 -8.09
N HIS A 92 3.25 -0.78 -8.57
CA HIS A 92 4.26 -1.69 -9.11
C HIS A 92 5.48 -1.87 -8.20
N ASN A 93 5.74 -0.95 -7.27
CA ASN A 93 6.94 -1.03 -6.45
C ASN A 93 6.83 -0.25 -5.13
N ALA A 94 7.66 -0.68 -4.18
CA ALA A 94 8.01 0.06 -2.98
C ALA A 94 9.38 0.73 -3.18
N ARG A 95 9.50 1.99 -2.77
CA ARG A 95 10.76 2.76 -2.82
C ARG A 95 10.96 3.59 -1.56
N LEU A 96 12.22 3.77 -1.16
CA LEU A 96 12.58 4.67 -0.07
C LEU A 96 12.37 6.13 -0.51
N LEU A 97 11.65 6.91 0.29
CA LEU A 97 11.51 8.36 0.12
C LEU A 97 12.46 9.13 1.05
N ALA A 98 12.54 8.71 2.32
CA ALA A 98 13.39 9.33 3.32
C ALA A 98 13.82 8.31 4.39
N GLY A 99 14.97 8.55 5.02
CA GLY A 99 15.50 7.73 6.10
C GLY A 99 16.76 6.93 5.73
N SER A 100 17.24 6.11 6.67
CA SER A 100 18.46 5.32 6.49
C SER A 100 18.19 4.03 5.70
N ALA A 101 18.83 3.92 4.54
CA ALA A 101 18.68 2.75 3.66
C ALA A 101 19.01 1.42 4.35
N GLY A 102 19.93 1.40 5.32
CA GLY A 102 20.44 0.17 5.93
C GLY A 102 19.38 -0.72 6.59
N GLY A 103 18.33 -0.14 7.18
CA GLY A 103 17.20 -0.90 7.76
C GLY A 103 16.01 -1.08 6.81
N ALA A 104 15.89 -0.18 5.82
CA ALA A 104 14.73 -0.12 4.94
C ALA A 104 14.80 -1.11 3.77
N VAL A 105 16.00 -1.50 3.33
CA VAL A 105 16.21 -2.33 2.12
C VAL A 105 15.47 -3.67 2.22
N ALA A 106 15.58 -4.39 3.34
CA ALA A 106 14.89 -5.67 3.51
C ALA A 106 13.37 -5.52 3.47
N LEU A 107 12.84 -4.46 4.10
CA LEU A 107 11.41 -4.16 4.09
C LEU A 107 10.94 -3.78 2.69
N ILE A 108 11.70 -2.97 1.95
CA ILE A 108 11.39 -2.60 0.57
C ILE A 108 11.37 -3.84 -0.34
N HIS A 109 12.33 -4.76 -0.20
CA HIS A 109 12.30 -6.01 -0.95
C HIS A 109 11.06 -6.85 -0.62
N TYR A 110 10.74 -7.00 0.67
CA TYR A 110 9.55 -7.71 1.10
C TYR A 110 8.25 -7.10 0.54
N LEU A 111 8.13 -5.77 0.59
CA LEU A 111 6.97 -5.05 0.05
C LEU A 111 6.88 -5.21 -1.48
N ASN A 112 8.00 -5.17 -2.20
CA ASN A 112 8.02 -5.38 -3.65
C ASN A 112 7.50 -6.77 -4.05
N GLU A 113 7.93 -7.82 -3.34
CA GLU A 113 7.42 -9.19 -3.57
C GLU A 113 5.89 -9.27 -3.35
N ILE A 114 5.37 -8.58 -2.33
CA ILE A 114 3.93 -8.51 -2.07
C ILE A 114 3.20 -7.76 -3.19
N CYS A 115 3.70 -6.60 -3.61
CA CYS A 115 3.08 -5.82 -4.70
C CYS A 115 2.97 -6.67 -5.97
N GLN A 116 4.05 -7.37 -6.36
CA GLN A 116 4.05 -8.26 -7.51
C GLN A 116 3.05 -9.42 -7.37
N ARG A 117 2.93 -10.00 -6.17
CA ARG A 117 1.97 -11.08 -5.92
C ARG A 117 0.53 -10.59 -6.01
N SER A 118 0.25 -9.37 -5.54
CA SER A 118 -1.09 -8.78 -5.61
C SER A 118 -1.52 -8.50 -7.06
N GLU A 119 -0.60 -8.09 -7.94
CA GLU A 119 -0.86 -7.94 -9.37
C GLU A 119 -1.16 -9.26 -10.05
N ASN A 120 -0.42 -10.32 -9.71
CA ASN A 120 -0.64 -11.65 -10.27
C ASN A 120 -2.01 -12.21 -9.88
N ILE A 121 -2.44 -12.04 -8.62
CA ILE A 121 -3.77 -12.48 -8.17
C ILE A 121 -4.88 -11.70 -8.88
N ALA A 122 -4.73 -10.38 -9.05
CA ALA A 122 -5.69 -9.56 -9.78
C ALA A 122 -5.77 -9.97 -11.26
N ASN A 123 -4.63 -10.27 -11.89
CA ASN A 123 -4.57 -10.76 -13.26
C ASN A 123 -5.15 -12.18 -13.40
N ASP A 124 -4.89 -13.09 -12.48
CA ASP A 124 -5.47 -14.43 -12.49
C ASP A 124 -6.99 -14.39 -12.30
N ALA A 125 -7.50 -13.56 -11.39
CA ALA A 125 -8.93 -13.34 -11.21
C ALA A 125 -9.57 -12.70 -12.45
N PHE A 126 -8.89 -11.74 -13.09
CA PHE A 126 -9.33 -11.13 -14.34
C PHE A 126 -9.37 -12.15 -15.49
N CYS A 127 -8.31 -12.96 -15.65
CA CYS A 127 -8.23 -14.04 -16.63
C CYS A 127 -9.31 -15.10 -16.41
N GLN A 128 -9.58 -15.51 -15.16
CA GLN A 128 -10.65 -16.45 -14.84
C GLN A 128 -12.03 -15.86 -15.19
N THR A 129 -12.26 -14.58 -14.91
CA THR A 129 -13.51 -13.89 -15.25
C THR A 129 -13.72 -13.79 -16.76
N PHE A 130 -12.67 -13.49 -17.53
CA PHE A 130 -12.73 -13.41 -19.00
C PHE A 130 -12.93 -14.79 -19.64
N THR A 131 -12.34 -15.84 -19.05
CA THR A 131 -12.51 -17.22 -19.51
C THR A 131 -13.94 -17.74 -19.24
N GLN A 132 -14.55 -17.29 -18.14
CA GLN A 132 -15.93 -17.63 -17.80
C GLN A 132 -16.96 -16.89 -18.66
N GLY A 133 -16.68 -15.63 -19.04
CA GLY A 133 -17.51 -14.85 -19.98
C GLY A 133 -17.48 -15.35 -21.43
N ASN A 134 -16.40 -16.04 -21.85
CA ASN A 134 -16.27 -16.56 -23.21
C ASN A 134 -16.85 -17.98 -23.41
N ARG A 135 -17.27 -18.67 -22.34
CA ARG A 135 -17.91 -20.00 -22.45
C ARG A 135 -19.39 -19.94 -22.87
N THR A 136 -20.03 -18.78 -22.90
CA THR A 136 -21.45 -18.63 -23.28
C THR A 136 -21.68 -18.32 -24.76
N ILE A 137 -20.64 -18.02 -25.56
CA ILE A 137 -20.82 -17.64 -26.98
C ILE A 137 -20.44 -18.78 -27.96
N SER A 138 -19.80 -19.85 -27.47
CA SER A 138 -19.39 -20.98 -28.33
C SER A 138 -20.22 -22.23 -28.06
N GLN A 139 -21.54 -22.13 -28.24
CA GLN A 139 -22.36 -23.29 -28.60
C GLN A 139 -23.12 -22.97 -29.90
N HIS A 140 -22.37 -23.08 -31.01
CA HIS A 140 -22.80 -23.68 -32.28
C HIS A 140 -24.31 -23.99 -32.36
N ARG A 141 -25.12 -23.29 -33.16
CA ARG A 141 -25.14 -23.38 -34.64
C ARG A 141 -24.61 -24.72 -35.15
N LEU A 142 -25.44 -25.76 -35.12
CA LEU A 142 -25.47 -26.81 -36.16
C LEU A 142 -26.61 -27.78 -35.83
N ARG A 143 -27.80 -27.47 -36.32
CA ARG A 143 -28.82 -28.48 -36.63
C ARG A 143 -29.24 -28.26 -38.07
N SER A 144 -28.67 -29.11 -38.93
CA SER A 144 -29.24 -29.50 -40.22
C SER A 144 -30.53 -30.28 -39.99
#